data_AF-A0A940IQN7-F1
#
_entry.id   AF-A0A940IQN7-F1
#
_cell.length_a   1.000
_cell.length_b   1.000
_cell.length_c   1.000
_cell.angle_alpha   90.00
_cell.angle_beta   90.00
_cell.angle_gamma   90.00
#
_symmetry.space_group_name_H-M   'P 1'
#
loop_
_entity.id
_entity.type
_entity.pdbx_description
1 polymer ?
#
loop_
_entity_poly.entity_id
_entity_poly.type
_entity_poly.pdbx_seq_one_letter_code
_entity_poly.pdbx_strand_id
1 'polypeptide(L)'
;MTQAADRPRIRLKPKANARGLRHGFPWVYSNDIVTDRRTRKIPAGALAVLEDDKRAPIALVAVNPESKIMCRVLDRDIEADLNADWFETRLRRALEMRQRLFEAPYYRLIHAEADGFPGVIIDRFGDACVIQPNAAWAEAHLEVLTDALVKVTGVTTVLKNASGRTRGLEGLDDVNQTLRGTAPDAPLPVPINGATYMADLTGGQKTGLFYDQRPNHAFAACLVHPEAQVLDVFSHVGGFGLAMLAGGAAQALSVDGSAAALDLATKGAVASGCADRFQTRQGDAFDVLTQLGEEGAQFDVVICDPPAFAPSKQALDAGLRAYERIARLAAPLVKSGGYLGLCSCSHAADLGRFRDASSRGIGRAGRQAQLIHTGFAGPDHPQLPQLAESGYLKAVFYRL
;
A
#
# COMPACT_ATOMS: atom_id res chain seq x y z
N MET A 1 35.60 -4.21 -0.64
CA MET A 1 35.04 -2.84 -0.63
C MET A 1 35.42 -2.19 -1.95
N THR A 2 34.43 -1.82 -2.76
CA THR A 2 34.66 -1.13 -4.03
C THR A 2 34.71 0.37 -3.75
N GLN A 3 35.86 1.02 -3.93
CA GLN A 3 35.98 2.48 -3.76
C GLN A 3 35.08 3.19 -4.79
N ALA A 4 34.52 4.38 -4.52
CA ALA A 4 33.63 4.98 -5.51
C ALA A 4 34.33 5.37 -6.82
N ALA A 5 35.65 5.55 -6.80
CA ALA A 5 36.47 5.70 -8.01
C ALA A 5 36.35 4.51 -8.98
N ASP A 6 36.04 3.32 -8.47
CA ASP A 6 35.89 2.09 -9.27
C ASP A 6 34.44 1.83 -9.72
N ARG A 7 33.48 2.63 -9.23
CA ARG A 7 32.06 2.45 -9.58
C ARG A 7 31.79 2.93 -11.02
N PRO A 8 30.95 2.22 -11.78
CA PRO A 8 30.44 2.73 -13.05
C PRO A 8 29.85 4.13 -12.89
N ARG A 9 30.07 4.97 -13.90
CA ARG A 9 29.55 6.33 -13.96
C ARG A 9 28.43 6.42 -14.97
N ILE A 10 27.27 6.89 -14.53
CA ILE A 10 26.08 7.08 -15.38
C ILE A 10 25.77 8.56 -15.47
N ARG A 11 25.56 9.04 -16.69
CA ARG A 11 25.39 10.47 -16.96
C ARG A 11 23.98 10.79 -17.43
N LEU A 12 23.41 11.84 -16.86
CA LEU A 12 22.19 12.46 -17.37
C LEU A 12 22.38 13.02 -18.79
N LYS A 13 21.33 12.99 -19.59
CA LYS A 13 21.29 13.74 -20.85
C LYS A 13 21.28 15.24 -20.57
N PRO A 14 21.78 16.08 -21.51
CA PRO A 14 21.59 17.52 -21.45
C PRO A 14 20.11 17.87 -21.24
N LYS A 15 19.84 18.88 -20.40
CA LYS A 15 18.49 19.36 -20.04
C LYS A 15 17.63 18.41 -19.18
N ALA A 16 18.13 17.24 -18.78
CA ALA A 16 17.45 16.42 -17.77
C ALA A 16 17.36 17.16 -16.42
N ASN A 17 16.37 16.81 -15.60
CA ASN A 17 16.08 17.53 -14.36
C ASN A 17 17.02 17.17 -13.19
N ALA A 18 18.31 17.50 -13.34
CA ALA A 18 19.32 17.29 -12.29
C ALA A 18 18.96 18.02 -10.98
N ARG A 19 18.29 19.19 -11.07
CA ARG A 19 17.85 19.96 -9.90
C ARG A 19 16.81 19.20 -9.08
N GLY A 20 15.79 18.62 -9.72
CA GLY A 20 14.77 17.81 -9.06
C GLY A 20 15.40 16.61 -8.33
N LEU A 21 16.36 15.95 -8.98
CA LEU A 21 17.13 14.89 -8.35
C LEU A 21 17.86 15.40 -7.12
N ARG A 22 18.60 16.52 -7.18
CA ARG A 22 19.30 17.10 -6.00
C ARG A 22 18.35 17.47 -4.86
N HIS A 23 17.10 17.79 -5.17
CA HIS A 23 16.07 18.18 -4.20
C HIS A 23 15.24 17.01 -3.63
N GLY A 24 15.57 15.76 -3.96
CA GLY A 24 14.92 14.60 -3.36
C GLY A 24 14.13 13.71 -4.33
N PHE A 25 14.04 14.05 -5.62
CA PHE A 25 13.39 13.14 -6.57
C PHE A 25 14.17 11.81 -6.64
N PRO A 26 13.54 10.64 -6.48
CA PRO A 26 14.26 9.39 -6.23
C PRO A 26 14.57 8.59 -7.49
N TRP A 27 13.99 8.94 -8.64
CA TRP A 27 14.04 8.13 -9.86
C TRP A 27 14.73 8.86 -11.01
N VAL A 28 15.48 8.10 -11.81
CA VAL A 28 15.96 8.58 -13.11
C VAL A 28 15.42 7.64 -14.18
N TYR A 29 14.64 8.20 -15.10
CA TYR A 29 14.04 7.43 -16.18
C TYR A 29 15.04 7.16 -17.31
N SER A 30 14.86 6.04 -18.02
CA SER A 30 15.77 5.63 -19.11
C SER A 30 15.88 6.66 -20.24
N ASN A 31 14.84 7.48 -20.47
CA ASN A 31 14.86 8.56 -21.44
C ASN A 31 15.72 9.77 -21.00
N ASP A 32 16.05 9.89 -19.72
CA ASP A 32 16.87 10.97 -19.15
C ASP A 32 18.36 10.60 -19.02
N ILE A 33 18.74 9.34 -19.32
CA ILE A 33 20.11 8.82 -19.21
C ILE A 33 20.79 8.69 -20.57
N VAL A 34 22.08 9.06 -20.65
CA VAL A 34 22.95 8.68 -21.77
C VAL A 34 23.19 7.18 -21.71
N THR A 35 22.53 6.45 -22.62
CA THR A 35 22.59 4.98 -22.68
C THR A 35 23.50 4.55 -23.83
N ASP A 36 24.68 4.02 -23.51
CA ASP A 36 25.64 3.47 -24.48
C ASP A 36 25.93 1.98 -24.20
N ARG A 37 26.87 1.40 -24.95
CA ARG A 37 27.26 -0.01 -24.80
C ARG A 37 27.83 -0.33 -23.41
N ARG A 38 28.45 0.63 -22.71
CA ARG A 38 28.97 0.44 -21.34
C ARG A 38 27.82 0.47 -20.34
N THR A 39 26.93 1.46 -20.43
CA THR A 39 25.76 1.56 -19.56
C THR A 39 24.88 0.31 -19.67
N ARG A 40 24.68 -0.22 -20.89
CA ARG A 40 23.90 -1.44 -21.15
C ARG A 40 24.52 -2.73 -20.60
N LYS A 41 25.81 -2.73 -20.27
CA LYS A 41 26.51 -3.88 -19.69
C LYS A 41 26.50 -3.88 -18.16
N ILE A 42 26.00 -2.82 -17.52
CA ILE A 42 25.90 -2.75 -16.06
C ILE A 42 24.87 -3.79 -15.61
N PRO A 43 25.22 -4.73 -14.71
CA PRO A 43 24.26 -5.69 -14.19
C PRO A 43 23.09 -5.01 -13.48
N ALA A 44 21.88 -5.58 -13.59
CA ALA A 44 20.73 -5.10 -12.85
C ALA A 44 21.00 -5.17 -11.34
N GLY A 45 20.67 -4.11 -10.62
CA GLY A 45 20.94 -3.94 -9.19
C GLY A 45 22.34 -3.44 -8.84
N ALA A 46 23.25 -3.31 -9.82
CA ALA A 46 24.59 -2.81 -9.55
C ALA A 46 24.58 -1.32 -9.15
N LEU A 47 25.58 -0.94 -8.34
CA LEU A 47 25.77 0.42 -7.87
C LEU A 47 26.56 1.25 -8.88
N ALA A 48 26.15 2.50 -9.08
CA ALA A 48 26.82 3.46 -9.94
C ALA A 48 26.78 4.87 -9.34
N VAL A 49 27.70 5.73 -9.79
CA VAL A 49 27.65 7.17 -9.49
C VAL A 49 26.85 7.86 -10.59
N LEU A 50 25.79 8.55 -10.20
CA LEU A 50 25.02 9.40 -11.10
C LEU A 50 25.69 10.77 -11.24
N GLU A 51 25.81 11.25 -12.46
CA GLU A 51 26.33 12.57 -12.81
C GLU A 51 25.34 13.39 -13.61
N ASP A 52 25.45 14.71 -13.49
CA ASP A 52 24.80 15.62 -14.43
C ASP A 52 25.50 15.68 -15.80
N ASP A 53 24.95 16.45 -16.71
CA ASP A 53 25.47 16.63 -18.06
C ASP A 53 26.88 17.25 -18.10
N LYS A 54 27.29 17.91 -17.01
CA LYS A 54 28.62 18.51 -16.80
C LYS A 54 29.60 17.58 -16.04
N ARG A 55 29.22 16.31 -15.83
CA ARG A 55 30.00 15.29 -15.10
C ARG A 55 30.15 15.55 -13.59
N ALA A 56 29.37 16.47 -13.03
CA ALA A 56 29.37 16.69 -11.59
C ALA A 56 28.54 15.59 -10.89
N PRO A 57 29.07 14.97 -9.82
CA PRO A 57 28.36 13.90 -9.12
C PRO A 57 27.04 14.40 -8.50
N ILE A 58 26.06 13.49 -8.41
CA ILE A 58 24.73 13.73 -7.85
C ILE A 58 24.44 12.83 -6.66
N ALA A 59 24.62 11.52 -6.85
CA ALA A 59 24.16 10.51 -5.92
C ALA A 59 24.75 9.13 -6.26
N LEU A 60 24.78 8.26 -5.25
CA LEU A 60 24.86 6.82 -5.45
C LEU A 60 23.50 6.29 -5.90
N VAL A 61 23.49 5.49 -6.97
CA VAL A 61 22.28 4.90 -7.53
C VAL A 61 22.40 3.39 -7.71
N ALA A 62 21.28 2.69 -7.57
CA ALA A 62 21.09 1.35 -8.13
C ALA A 62 20.65 1.46 -9.58
N VAL A 63 21.18 0.58 -10.44
CA VAL A 63 20.95 0.62 -11.89
C VAL A 63 20.21 -0.61 -12.36
N ASN A 64 19.22 -0.44 -13.21
CA ASN A 64 18.63 -1.52 -13.98
C ASN A 64 18.44 -1.07 -15.44
N PRO A 65 19.32 -1.47 -16.37
CA PRO A 65 19.27 -0.99 -17.75
C PRO A 65 18.00 -1.36 -18.54
N GLU A 66 17.26 -2.37 -18.09
CA GLU A 66 16.03 -2.83 -18.74
C GLU A 66 14.76 -2.19 -18.14
N SER A 67 14.87 -1.50 -17.00
CA SER A 67 13.76 -0.81 -16.37
C SER A 67 13.50 0.57 -16.98
N LYS A 68 12.23 1.00 -17.01
CA LYS A 68 11.87 2.40 -17.31
C LYS A 68 12.44 3.36 -16.27
N ILE A 69 12.44 2.95 -15.00
CA ILE A 69 13.16 3.63 -13.91
C ILE A 69 14.56 3.03 -13.90
N MET A 70 15.42 3.56 -14.78
CA MET A 70 16.74 2.98 -15.02
C MET A 70 17.67 3.15 -13.80
N CYS A 71 17.54 4.25 -13.07
CA CYS A 71 18.30 4.46 -11.83
C CYS A 71 17.38 4.82 -10.66
N ARG A 72 17.66 4.24 -9.49
CA ARG A 72 17.03 4.60 -8.20
C ARG A 72 18.09 5.20 -7.28
N VAL A 73 17.81 6.38 -6.73
CA VAL A 73 18.72 7.10 -5.82
C VAL A 73 18.74 6.40 -4.46
N LEU A 74 19.91 5.92 -4.04
CA LEU A 74 20.11 5.23 -2.75
C LEU A 74 20.69 6.17 -1.69
N ASP A 75 21.66 6.99 -2.09
CA ASP A 75 22.38 7.89 -1.18
C ASP A 75 22.86 9.14 -1.91
N ARG A 76 22.96 10.26 -1.19
CA ARG A 76 23.61 11.48 -1.67
C ARG A 76 25.12 11.40 -1.55
N ASP A 77 25.60 10.64 -0.57
CA ASP A 77 27.00 10.31 -0.49
C ASP A 77 27.34 9.27 -1.57
N ILE A 78 28.18 9.69 -2.52
CA ILE A 78 28.63 8.83 -3.61
C ILE A 78 29.61 7.76 -3.16
N GLU A 79 30.20 7.92 -1.98
CA GLU A 79 31.14 6.98 -1.34
C GLU A 79 30.42 5.97 -0.45
N ALA A 80 29.13 6.17 -0.15
CA ALA A 80 28.35 5.28 0.70
C ALA A 80 28.47 3.82 0.24
N ASP A 81 28.58 2.91 1.21
CA ASP A 81 28.63 1.47 0.98
C ASP A 81 27.39 0.83 1.59
N LEU A 82 26.74 -0.09 0.88
CA LEU A 82 25.51 -0.76 1.35
C LEU A 82 25.87 -1.89 2.32
N ASN A 83 26.57 -1.53 3.39
CA ASN A 83 26.97 -2.44 4.46
C ASN A 83 25.94 -2.44 5.61
N ALA A 84 26.19 -3.25 6.64
CA ALA A 84 25.29 -3.38 7.77
C ALA A 84 24.93 -2.02 8.43
N ASP A 85 25.91 -1.14 8.63
CA ASP A 85 25.69 0.18 9.25
C ASP A 85 24.78 1.08 8.42
N TRP A 86 24.94 1.05 7.09
CA TRP A 86 24.09 1.79 6.15
C TRP A 86 22.62 1.37 6.24
N PHE A 87 22.37 0.05 6.35
CA PHE A 87 21.05 -0.52 6.52
C PHE A 87 20.48 -0.22 7.90
N GLU A 88 21.26 -0.47 8.96
CA GLU A 88 20.83 -0.28 10.35
C GLU A 88 20.44 1.17 10.63
N THR A 89 21.25 2.13 10.19
CA THR A 89 20.98 3.57 10.39
C THR A 89 19.64 3.99 9.78
N ARG A 90 19.35 3.53 8.57
CA ARG A 90 18.08 3.85 7.88
C ARG A 90 16.88 3.15 8.49
N LEU A 91 17.04 1.86 8.83
CA LEU A 91 16.01 1.09 9.52
C LEU A 91 15.66 1.72 10.88
N ARG A 92 16.67 2.16 11.66
CA ARG A 92 16.44 2.86 12.95
C ARG A 92 15.64 4.13 12.74
N ARG A 93 16.00 4.95 11.75
CA ARG A 93 15.27 6.19 11.43
C ARG A 93 13.80 5.91 11.10
N ALA A 94 13.53 4.90 10.26
CA ALA A 94 12.15 4.54 9.92
C ALA A 94 11.39 3.97 11.13
N LEU A 95 12.05 3.13 11.93
CA LEU A 95 11.49 2.52 13.15
C LEU A 95 11.13 3.57 14.20
N GLU A 96 12.01 4.54 14.45
CA GLU A 96 11.79 5.64 15.41
C GLU A 96 10.50 6.42 15.09
N MET A 97 10.24 6.68 13.80
CA MET A 97 9.00 7.32 13.39
C MET A 97 7.78 6.47 13.71
N ARG A 98 7.81 5.16 13.40
CA ARG A 98 6.66 4.26 13.65
C ARG A 98 6.44 4.04 15.15
N GLN A 99 7.49 3.92 15.96
CA GLN A 99 7.37 3.81 17.41
C GLN A 99 6.76 5.05 18.07
N ARG A 100 6.87 6.23 17.46
CA ARG A 100 6.18 7.44 17.93
C ARG A 100 4.70 7.47 17.54
N LEU A 101 4.35 6.84 16.42
CA LEU A 101 3.01 6.89 15.83
C LEU A 101 2.10 5.74 16.30
N PHE A 102 2.68 4.61 16.71
CA PHE A 102 1.95 3.39 17.04
C PHE A 102 2.45 2.80 18.35
N GLU A 103 1.50 2.49 19.23
CA GLU A 103 1.77 1.86 20.53
C GLU A 103 2.29 0.42 20.39
N ALA A 104 1.80 -0.30 19.37
CA ALA A 104 2.13 -1.69 19.11
C ALA A 104 2.83 -1.86 17.74
N PRO A 105 3.71 -2.87 17.59
CA PRO A 105 4.50 -3.14 16.37
C PRO A 105 3.70 -3.74 15.19
N TYR A 106 2.57 -3.11 14.85
CA TYR A 106 1.76 -3.43 13.70
C TYR A 106 1.71 -2.20 12.81
N TYR A 107 2.48 -2.17 11.72
CA TYR A 107 2.56 -1.03 10.80
C TYR A 107 3.42 -1.36 9.59
N ARG A 108 3.34 -0.50 8.56
CA ARG A 108 4.39 -0.44 7.54
C ARG A 108 5.65 0.17 8.11
N LEU A 109 6.70 -0.63 8.24
CA LEU A 109 8.01 -0.17 8.73
C LEU A 109 8.76 0.62 7.64
N ILE A 110 8.84 0.07 6.43
CA ILE A 110 9.51 0.70 5.28
C ILE A 110 8.51 0.86 4.14
N HIS A 111 8.37 2.10 3.65
CA HIS A 111 7.56 2.49 2.50
C HIS A 111 8.42 3.00 1.35
N ALA A 112 9.22 2.09 0.78
CA ALA A 112 9.98 2.30 -0.44
C ALA A 112 10.87 3.56 -0.41
N GLU A 113 10.80 4.39 -1.46
CA GLU A 113 11.60 5.60 -1.61
C GLU A 113 11.42 6.59 -0.44
N ALA A 114 10.23 6.64 0.17
CA ALA A 114 9.92 7.59 1.23
C ALA A 114 10.73 7.33 2.52
N ASP A 115 11.15 6.08 2.73
CA ASP A 115 12.02 5.67 3.85
C ASP A 115 13.48 5.43 3.44
N GLY A 116 13.85 5.82 2.21
CA GLY A 116 15.22 5.65 1.71
C GLY A 116 15.57 4.23 1.27
N PHE A 117 14.58 3.39 0.99
CA PHE A 117 14.74 2.05 0.43
C PHE A 117 13.99 1.90 -0.90
N PRO A 118 14.46 2.53 -2.00
CA PRO A 118 13.73 2.51 -3.26
C PRO A 118 13.34 1.10 -3.74
N GLY A 119 12.04 0.87 -3.88
CA GLY A 119 11.49 -0.43 -4.27
C GLY A 119 11.40 -1.49 -3.17
N VAL A 120 11.66 -1.18 -1.90
CA VAL A 120 11.49 -2.13 -0.79
C VAL A 120 10.28 -1.76 0.06
N ILE A 121 9.43 -2.73 0.33
CA ILE A 121 8.38 -2.59 1.35
C ILE A 121 8.70 -3.53 2.50
N ILE A 122 8.53 -3.08 3.74
CA ILE A 122 8.61 -3.95 4.93
C ILE A 122 7.40 -3.65 5.80
N ASP A 123 6.54 -4.65 6.00
CA ASP A 123 5.43 -4.59 6.95
C ASP A 123 5.77 -5.41 8.19
N ARG A 124 5.50 -4.85 9.38
CA ARG A 124 5.78 -5.45 10.69
C ARG A 124 4.48 -5.96 11.32
N PHE A 125 4.53 -7.19 11.81
CA PHE A 125 3.45 -7.93 12.45
C PHE A 125 3.91 -8.48 13.80
N GLY A 126 4.09 -7.61 14.79
CA GLY A 126 4.62 -8.04 16.08
C GLY A 126 6.11 -8.37 15.99
N ASP A 127 6.41 -9.64 16.25
CA ASP A 127 7.75 -10.22 16.18
C ASP A 127 8.09 -10.81 14.80
N ALA A 128 7.21 -10.60 13.81
CA ALA A 128 7.44 -10.97 12.42
C ALA A 128 7.54 -9.75 11.49
N CYS A 129 8.34 -9.84 10.44
CA CYS A 129 8.38 -8.88 9.34
C CYS A 129 8.21 -9.59 7.99
N VAL A 130 7.52 -8.95 7.06
CA VAL A 130 7.43 -9.38 5.65
C VAL A 130 8.11 -8.33 4.77
N ILE A 131 9.15 -8.74 4.04
CA ILE A 131 9.90 -7.91 3.10
C ILE A 131 9.41 -8.20 1.68
N GLN A 132 9.10 -7.15 0.92
CA GLN A 132 8.94 -7.20 -0.52
C GLN A 132 10.09 -6.45 -1.20
N PRO A 133 11.17 -7.15 -1.60
CA PRO A 133 12.32 -6.53 -2.28
C PRO A 133 12.01 -6.35 -3.77
N ASN A 134 11.21 -5.35 -4.14
CA ASN A 134 10.72 -5.20 -5.52
C ASN A 134 11.74 -4.61 -6.50
N ALA A 135 13.00 -4.40 -6.11
CA ALA A 135 14.06 -3.86 -6.98
C ALA A 135 15.31 -4.74 -6.94
N ALA A 136 16.00 -4.88 -8.07
CA ALA A 136 17.12 -5.81 -8.21
C ALA A 136 18.27 -5.59 -7.21
N TRP A 137 18.55 -4.33 -6.85
CA TRP A 137 19.57 -4.01 -5.84
C TRP A 137 19.20 -4.56 -4.46
N ALA A 138 17.92 -4.48 -4.09
CA ALA A 138 17.45 -4.93 -2.78
C ALA A 138 17.49 -6.45 -2.68
N GLU A 139 17.15 -7.15 -3.77
CA GLU A 139 17.31 -8.61 -3.85
C GLU A 139 18.78 -9.02 -3.67
N ALA A 140 19.71 -8.32 -4.35
CA ALA A 140 21.14 -8.61 -4.25
C ALA A 140 21.74 -8.35 -2.85
N HIS A 141 21.08 -7.53 -2.03
CA HIS A 141 21.51 -7.19 -0.66
C HIS A 141 20.53 -7.73 0.39
N LEU A 142 19.70 -8.72 0.04
CA LEU A 142 18.60 -9.17 0.91
C LEU A 142 19.11 -9.77 2.23
N GLU A 143 20.23 -10.48 2.22
CA GLU A 143 20.83 -11.08 3.42
C GLU A 143 21.26 -10.00 4.43
N VAL A 144 22.08 -9.03 4.01
CA VAL A 144 22.53 -7.94 4.88
C VAL A 144 21.37 -7.04 5.35
N LEU A 145 20.38 -6.80 4.48
CA LEU A 145 19.14 -6.09 4.86
C LEU A 145 18.39 -6.85 5.95
N THR A 146 18.27 -8.17 5.80
CA THR A 146 17.55 -9.04 6.75
C THR A 146 18.26 -9.07 8.11
N ASP A 147 19.58 -9.20 8.12
CA ASP A 147 20.37 -9.19 9.35
C ASP A 147 20.26 -7.84 10.09
N ALA A 148 20.35 -6.74 9.35
CA ALA A 148 20.16 -5.40 9.90
C ALA A 148 18.74 -5.21 10.43
N LEU A 149 17.71 -5.70 9.73
CA LEU A 149 16.32 -5.64 10.15
C LEU A 149 16.11 -6.36 11.49
N VAL A 150 16.61 -7.60 11.62
CA VAL A 150 16.54 -8.37 12.87
C VAL A 150 17.23 -7.63 14.00
N LYS A 151 18.45 -7.14 13.76
CA LYS A 151 19.25 -6.43 14.78
C LYS A 151 18.58 -5.14 15.26
N VAL A 152 17.96 -4.38 14.37
CA VAL A 152 17.33 -3.09 14.71
C VAL A 152 15.97 -3.27 15.38
N THR A 153 15.17 -4.22 14.91
CA THR A 153 13.76 -4.34 15.32
C THR A 153 13.53 -5.38 16.42
N GLY A 154 14.47 -6.32 16.58
CA GLY A 154 14.36 -7.46 17.50
C GLY A 154 13.43 -8.57 17.02
N VAL A 155 12.91 -8.51 15.79
CA VAL A 155 11.99 -9.53 15.25
C VAL A 155 12.68 -10.89 15.14
N THR A 156 11.93 -11.95 15.38
CA THR A 156 12.43 -13.34 15.35
C THR A 156 12.20 -14.01 14.01
N THR A 157 11.21 -13.53 13.24
CA THR A 157 10.80 -14.10 11.96
C THR A 157 10.84 -13.06 10.86
N VAL A 158 11.46 -13.39 9.73
CA VAL A 158 11.48 -12.54 8.53
C VAL A 158 11.14 -13.36 7.31
N LEU A 159 10.12 -12.91 6.56
CA LEU A 159 9.65 -13.55 5.34
C LEU A 159 9.93 -12.66 4.13
N LYS A 160 10.33 -13.27 3.01
CA LYS A 160 10.33 -12.68 1.67
C LYS A 160 8.98 -12.97 1.02
N ASN A 161 8.31 -11.91 0.59
CA ASN A 161 7.17 -11.99 -0.29
C ASN A 161 7.54 -11.40 -1.67
N ALA A 162 7.48 -12.25 -2.69
CA ALA A 162 7.88 -11.96 -4.06
C ALA A 162 6.70 -12.00 -5.04
N SER A 163 5.46 -11.98 -4.57
CA SER A 163 4.28 -12.07 -5.44
C SER A 163 3.95 -10.78 -6.21
N GLY A 164 4.79 -9.76 -6.10
CA GLY A 164 4.59 -8.44 -6.72
C GLY A 164 4.80 -8.48 -8.23
N ARG A 165 3.76 -8.15 -9.02
CA ARG A 165 3.81 -8.08 -10.49
C ARG A 165 4.95 -7.21 -11.05
N THR A 166 5.40 -6.22 -10.29
CA THR A 166 6.48 -5.31 -10.69
C THR A 166 7.86 -5.97 -10.66
N ARG A 167 8.03 -7.11 -9.98
CA ARG A 167 9.32 -7.82 -9.90
C ARG A 167 9.79 -8.34 -11.25
N GLY A 168 8.87 -8.79 -12.10
CA GLY A 168 9.19 -9.17 -13.48
C GLY A 168 9.76 -8.02 -14.31
N LEU A 169 9.37 -6.76 -14.03
CA LEU A 169 9.94 -5.57 -14.68
C LEU A 169 11.39 -5.29 -14.26
N GLU A 170 11.81 -5.89 -13.14
CA GLU A 170 13.17 -5.78 -12.59
C GLU A 170 14.00 -7.04 -12.88
N GLY A 171 13.44 -8.02 -13.60
CA GLY A 171 14.10 -9.29 -13.93
C GLY A 171 14.20 -10.27 -12.76
N LEU A 172 13.32 -10.15 -11.77
CA LEU A 172 13.33 -10.95 -10.54
C LEU A 172 12.28 -12.07 -10.58
N ASP A 173 12.56 -13.16 -9.86
CA ASP A 173 11.62 -14.27 -9.63
C ASP A 173 10.43 -13.89 -8.72
N ASP A 174 9.44 -14.77 -8.61
CA ASP A 174 8.28 -14.66 -7.73
C ASP A 174 8.36 -15.61 -6.51
N VAL A 175 9.57 -16.04 -6.13
CA VAL A 175 9.77 -17.06 -5.10
C VAL A 175 9.70 -16.46 -3.69
N ASN A 176 8.67 -16.85 -2.93
CA ASN A 176 8.55 -16.55 -1.49
C ASN A 176 9.54 -17.40 -0.69
N GLN A 177 10.04 -16.86 0.44
CA GLN A 177 11.03 -17.55 1.26
C GLN A 177 10.92 -17.15 2.74
N THR A 178 11.18 -18.07 3.65
CA THR A 178 11.50 -17.72 5.05
C THR A 178 12.98 -17.36 5.13
N LEU A 179 13.29 -16.10 5.42
CA LEU A 179 14.67 -15.61 5.47
C LEU A 179 15.28 -15.82 6.86
N ARG A 180 14.48 -15.69 7.92
CA ARG A 180 14.88 -15.91 9.33
C ARG A 180 13.73 -16.50 10.12
N GLY A 181 14.06 -17.35 11.10
CA GLY A 181 13.09 -17.94 12.00
C GLY A 181 12.24 -19.02 11.34
N THR A 182 10.99 -19.13 11.76
CA THR A 182 10.02 -20.11 11.26
C THR A 182 8.76 -19.37 10.84
N ALA A 183 8.29 -19.60 9.61
CA ALA A 183 7.04 -19.01 9.16
C ALA A 183 5.88 -19.46 10.07
N PRO A 184 4.91 -18.59 10.35
CA PRO A 184 3.76 -18.97 11.15
C PRO A 184 2.88 -19.97 10.39
N ASP A 185 2.43 -21.00 11.10
CA ASP A 185 1.52 -22.03 10.54
C ASP A 185 0.05 -21.59 10.49
N ALA A 186 -0.25 -20.41 11.05
CA ALA A 186 -1.59 -19.85 11.12
C ALA A 186 -1.57 -18.32 10.92
N PRO A 187 -2.69 -17.72 10.49
CA PRO A 187 -2.81 -16.27 10.41
C PRO A 187 -2.51 -15.61 11.76
N LEU A 188 -1.74 -14.52 11.75
CA LEU A 188 -1.39 -13.78 12.95
C LEU A 188 -2.51 -12.81 13.35
N PRO A 189 -2.90 -12.74 14.63
CA PRO A 189 -3.83 -11.73 15.11
C PRO A 189 -3.14 -10.36 15.18
N VAL A 190 -3.82 -9.33 14.68
CA VAL A 190 -3.30 -7.96 14.56
C VAL A 190 -4.33 -6.99 15.14
N PRO A 191 -4.17 -6.55 16.41
CA PRO A 191 -5.06 -5.60 17.06
C PRO A 191 -4.93 -4.19 16.46
N ILE A 192 -5.98 -3.70 15.79
CA ILE A 192 -6.05 -2.38 15.15
C ILE A 192 -7.47 -1.82 15.27
N ASN A 193 -7.59 -0.54 15.60
CA ASN A 193 -8.86 0.19 15.66
C ASN A 193 -9.91 -0.49 16.56
N GLY A 194 -9.48 -1.05 17.69
CA GLY A 194 -10.36 -1.72 18.65
C GLY A 194 -10.82 -3.13 18.25
N ALA A 195 -10.39 -3.65 17.09
CA ALA A 195 -10.67 -5.01 16.64
C ALA A 195 -9.37 -5.79 16.37
N THR A 196 -9.50 -7.09 16.13
CA THR A 196 -8.40 -7.98 15.77
C THR A 196 -8.56 -8.44 14.32
N TYR A 197 -7.58 -8.11 13.47
CA TYR A 197 -7.55 -8.55 12.07
C TYR A 197 -6.62 -9.75 11.93
N MET A 198 -6.93 -10.67 11.02
CA MET A 198 -6.10 -11.86 10.82
C MET A 198 -5.21 -11.70 9.58
N ALA A 199 -3.89 -11.73 9.79
CA ALA A 199 -2.89 -11.57 8.75
C ALA A 199 -2.33 -12.94 8.33
N ASP A 200 -2.62 -13.39 7.11
CA ASP A 200 -1.89 -14.52 6.51
C ASP A 200 -0.63 -14.03 5.83
N LEU A 201 0.53 -14.32 6.44
CA LEU A 201 1.83 -13.87 5.95
C LEU A 201 2.44 -14.77 4.87
N THR A 202 1.87 -15.96 4.66
CA THR A 202 2.45 -17.00 3.76
C THR A 202 1.64 -17.19 2.49
N GLY A 203 0.31 -17.09 2.58
CA GLY A 203 -0.63 -17.24 1.46
C GLY A 203 -1.48 -16.00 1.15
N GLY A 204 -1.39 -14.94 1.96
CA GLY A 204 -2.22 -13.74 1.82
C GLY A 204 -1.85 -12.84 0.64
N GLN A 205 -2.79 -11.98 0.21
CA GLN A 205 -2.50 -10.91 -0.76
C GLN A 205 -1.57 -9.85 -0.14
N LYS A 206 -0.72 -9.24 -0.98
CA LYS A 206 0.34 -8.29 -0.57
C LYS A 206 1.25 -8.91 0.48
N THR A 207 1.32 -8.34 1.69
CA THR A 207 2.13 -8.78 2.83
C THR A 207 1.29 -9.43 3.93
N GLY A 208 -0.04 -9.55 3.73
CA GLY A 208 -0.99 -10.12 4.68
C GLY A 208 -2.12 -9.17 5.09
N LEU A 209 -1.87 -7.85 5.20
CA LEU A 209 -2.88 -6.84 5.58
C LEU A 209 -2.67 -5.49 4.87
N PHE A 210 -3.74 -4.69 4.83
CA PHE A 210 -3.75 -3.33 4.28
C PHE A 210 -3.68 -2.31 5.43
N TYR A 211 -2.47 -1.95 5.86
CA TYR A 211 -2.28 -0.94 6.92
C TYR A 211 -2.57 0.49 6.47
N ASP A 212 -2.50 0.76 5.16
CA ASP A 212 -2.77 2.05 4.56
C ASP A 212 -4.18 2.58 4.90
N GLN A 213 -5.18 1.70 4.99
CA GLN A 213 -6.55 2.06 5.34
C GLN A 213 -6.81 2.29 6.83
N ARG A 214 -5.82 2.09 7.73
CA ARG A 214 -6.04 2.16 9.18
C ARG A 214 -6.76 3.43 9.65
N PRO A 215 -6.39 4.66 9.24
CA PRO A 215 -7.12 5.85 9.65
C PRO A 215 -8.55 5.90 9.12
N ASN A 216 -8.79 5.36 7.93
CA ASN A 216 -10.11 5.39 7.29
C ASN A 216 -11.07 4.39 7.97
N HIS A 217 -10.56 3.23 8.37
CA HIS A 217 -11.30 2.30 9.24
C HIS A 217 -11.69 2.96 10.57
N ALA A 218 -10.76 3.69 11.20
CA ALA A 218 -11.04 4.42 12.45
C ALA A 218 -12.08 5.52 12.24
N PHE A 219 -12.01 6.27 11.14
CA PHE A 219 -13.02 7.28 10.80
C PHE A 219 -14.40 6.65 10.59
N ALA A 220 -14.49 5.54 9.85
CA ALA A 220 -15.74 4.83 9.64
C ALA A 220 -16.35 4.32 10.96
N ALA A 221 -15.52 3.85 11.88
CA ALA A 221 -15.95 3.43 13.21
C ALA A 221 -16.56 4.57 14.04
N CYS A 222 -16.20 5.83 13.80
CA CYS A 222 -16.83 6.98 14.46
C CYS A 222 -18.23 7.33 13.93
N LEU A 223 -18.66 6.74 12.80
CA LEU A 223 -19.95 7.05 12.17
C LEU A 223 -21.10 6.18 12.67
N VAL A 224 -20.81 5.12 13.42
CA VAL A 224 -21.80 4.13 13.83
C VAL A 224 -22.42 4.46 15.18
N HIS A 225 -23.62 3.93 15.40
CA HIS A 225 -24.36 3.99 16.66
C HIS A 225 -24.74 2.56 17.10
N PRO A 226 -25.20 2.33 18.35
CA PRO A 226 -25.42 0.99 18.89
C PRO A 226 -26.37 0.09 18.09
N GLU A 227 -27.28 0.66 17.30
CA GLU A 227 -28.26 -0.07 16.47
C GLU A 227 -27.85 -0.12 14.99
N ALA A 228 -26.69 0.43 14.65
CA ALA A 228 -26.27 0.59 13.26
C ALA A 228 -26.04 -0.77 12.57
N GLN A 229 -26.62 -0.90 11.39
CA GLN A 229 -26.31 -1.98 10.45
C GLN A 229 -25.30 -1.45 9.43
N VAL A 230 -24.19 -2.14 9.24
CA VAL A 230 -23.13 -1.68 8.34
C VAL A 230 -22.82 -2.70 7.25
N LEU A 231 -22.46 -2.18 6.08
CA LEU A 231 -22.07 -2.97 4.90
C LEU A 231 -20.65 -2.62 4.50
N ASP A 232 -19.78 -3.62 4.43
CA ASP A 232 -18.39 -3.50 3.96
C ASP A 232 -18.25 -4.28 2.65
N VAL A 233 -18.13 -3.57 1.52
CA VAL A 233 -18.01 -4.17 0.18
C VAL A 233 -16.57 -4.10 -0.30
N PHE A 234 -16.10 -5.20 -0.89
CA PHE A 234 -14.66 -5.44 -1.13
C PHE A 234 -13.89 -5.55 0.19
N SER A 235 -14.53 -6.21 1.15
CA SER A 235 -14.13 -6.21 2.56
C SER A 235 -12.76 -6.84 2.83
N HIS A 236 -12.24 -7.67 1.93
CA HIS A 236 -11.04 -8.46 2.14
C HIS A 236 -11.16 -9.24 3.48
N VAL A 237 -10.31 -8.94 4.47
CA VAL A 237 -10.36 -9.55 5.82
C VAL A 237 -11.35 -8.84 6.76
N GLY A 238 -12.30 -8.08 6.24
CA GLY A 238 -13.33 -7.37 7.02
C GLY A 238 -12.86 -6.11 7.72
N GLY A 239 -11.87 -5.40 7.17
CA GLY A 239 -11.21 -4.29 7.86
C GLY A 239 -12.16 -3.19 8.36
N PHE A 240 -13.02 -2.67 7.46
CA PHE A 240 -13.99 -1.64 7.83
C PHE A 240 -15.12 -2.23 8.70
N GLY A 241 -15.66 -3.40 8.33
CA GLY A 241 -16.72 -4.06 9.08
C GLY A 241 -16.34 -4.34 10.55
N LEU A 242 -15.15 -4.89 10.78
CA LEU A 242 -14.62 -5.18 12.12
C LEU A 242 -14.36 -3.90 12.92
N ALA A 243 -13.80 -2.86 12.30
CA ALA A 243 -13.60 -1.57 12.97
C ALA A 243 -14.93 -0.94 13.40
N MET A 244 -15.96 -0.99 12.54
CA MET A 244 -17.30 -0.51 12.86
C MET A 244 -17.97 -1.33 13.96
N LEU A 245 -17.79 -2.66 14.00
CA LEU A 245 -18.28 -3.49 15.12
C LEU A 245 -17.59 -3.15 16.45
N ALA A 246 -16.29 -2.85 16.43
CA ALA A 246 -15.55 -2.35 17.58
C ALA A 246 -15.99 -0.94 18.00
N GLY A 247 -16.39 -0.10 17.05
CA GLY A 247 -17.03 1.20 17.28
C GLY A 247 -18.46 1.11 17.83
N GLY A 248 -19.03 -0.09 17.93
CA GLY A 248 -20.33 -0.34 18.56
C GLY A 248 -21.48 -0.63 17.60
N ALA A 249 -21.25 -0.85 16.31
CA ALA A 249 -22.32 -1.23 15.38
C ALA A 249 -23.03 -2.54 15.81
N ALA A 250 -24.34 -2.62 15.57
CA ALA A 250 -25.15 -3.79 15.91
C ALA A 250 -24.81 -5.00 15.05
N GLN A 251 -24.63 -4.78 13.74
CA GLN A 251 -24.33 -5.85 12.78
C GLN A 251 -23.45 -5.34 11.65
N ALA A 252 -22.55 -6.19 11.18
CA ALA A 252 -21.77 -5.94 9.97
C ALA A 252 -21.94 -7.08 8.96
N LEU A 253 -22.22 -6.69 7.71
CA LEU A 253 -22.17 -7.59 6.55
C LEU A 253 -20.93 -7.28 5.73
N SER A 254 -20.03 -8.25 5.59
CA SER A 254 -18.83 -8.16 4.76
C SER A 254 -19.01 -8.92 3.45
N VAL A 255 -18.75 -8.26 2.33
CA VAL A 255 -18.88 -8.80 0.98
C VAL A 255 -17.50 -8.84 0.32
N ASP A 256 -17.13 -10.01 -0.21
CA ASP A 256 -15.90 -10.17 -0.98
C ASP A 256 -16.02 -11.33 -1.98
N GLY A 257 -15.24 -11.30 -3.07
CA GLY A 257 -15.18 -12.42 -4.02
C GLY A 257 -14.36 -13.59 -3.49
N SER A 258 -13.45 -13.35 -2.55
CA SER A 258 -12.53 -14.34 -2.00
C SER A 258 -13.09 -15.01 -0.74
N ALA A 259 -13.45 -16.29 -0.85
CA ALA A 259 -13.83 -17.11 0.30
C ALA A 259 -12.73 -17.17 1.36
N ALA A 260 -11.46 -17.24 0.96
CA ALA A 260 -10.32 -17.25 1.87
C ALA A 260 -10.20 -15.94 2.66
N ALA A 261 -10.50 -14.79 2.03
CA ALA A 261 -10.50 -13.50 2.73
C ALA A 261 -11.66 -13.40 3.73
N LEU A 262 -12.85 -13.88 3.36
CA LEU A 262 -14.02 -13.92 4.26
C LEU A 262 -13.83 -14.89 5.45
N ASP A 263 -13.11 -15.99 5.27
CA ASP A 263 -12.72 -16.88 6.37
C ASP A 263 -11.80 -16.16 7.37
N LEU A 264 -10.79 -15.43 6.87
CA LEU A 264 -9.95 -14.58 7.72
C LEU A 264 -10.76 -13.48 8.43
N ALA A 265 -11.74 -12.88 7.76
CA ALA A 265 -12.63 -11.90 8.36
C ALA A 265 -13.47 -12.50 9.49
N THR A 266 -14.01 -13.71 9.28
CA THR A 266 -14.76 -14.45 10.30
C THR A 266 -13.89 -14.80 11.50
N LYS A 267 -12.65 -15.26 11.27
CA LYS A 267 -11.67 -15.48 12.34
C LYS A 267 -11.35 -14.20 13.10
N GLY A 268 -11.26 -13.07 12.41
CA GLY A 268 -11.09 -11.73 13.01
C GLY A 268 -12.28 -11.35 13.90
N ALA A 269 -13.51 -11.63 13.46
CA ALA A 269 -14.72 -11.39 14.25
C ALA A 269 -14.75 -12.25 15.53
N VAL A 270 -14.35 -13.52 15.42
CA VAL A 270 -14.20 -14.42 16.59
C VAL A 270 -13.14 -13.87 17.56
N ALA A 271 -11.95 -13.53 17.04
CA ALA A 271 -10.86 -12.98 17.86
C ALA A 271 -11.20 -11.61 18.49
N SER A 272 -12.15 -10.88 17.91
CA SER A 272 -12.66 -9.60 18.41
C SER A 272 -13.88 -9.76 19.34
N GLY A 273 -14.39 -10.98 19.54
CA GLY A 273 -15.58 -11.22 20.36
C GLY A 273 -16.89 -10.68 19.77
N CYS A 274 -16.99 -10.59 18.44
CA CYS A 274 -18.16 -10.05 17.73
C CYS A 274 -18.71 -10.97 16.63
N ALA A 275 -18.39 -12.27 16.69
CA ALA A 275 -18.81 -13.25 15.69
C ALA A 275 -20.33 -13.36 15.51
N ASP A 276 -21.10 -13.16 16.59
CA ASP A 276 -22.56 -13.15 16.59
C ASP A 276 -23.18 -11.96 15.83
N ARG A 277 -22.42 -10.87 15.70
CA ARG A 277 -22.79 -9.63 14.99
C ARG A 277 -22.18 -9.53 13.59
N PHE A 278 -21.38 -10.51 13.17
CA PHE A 278 -20.64 -10.48 11.91
C PHE A 278 -21.17 -11.50 10.91
N GLN A 279 -21.45 -11.04 9.69
CA GLN A 279 -21.92 -11.88 8.60
C GLN A 279 -21.05 -11.67 7.36
N THR A 280 -20.93 -12.72 6.55
CA THR A 280 -20.21 -12.69 5.29
C THR A 280 -21.12 -13.07 4.13
N ARG A 281 -20.94 -12.44 2.97
CA ARG A 281 -21.59 -12.84 1.71
C ARG A 281 -20.55 -12.89 0.60
N GLN A 282 -20.24 -14.08 0.12
CA GLN A 282 -19.33 -14.25 -1.00
C GLN A 282 -20.03 -13.90 -2.32
N GLY A 283 -19.38 -13.10 -3.16
CA GLY A 283 -19.88 -12.81 -4.50
C GLY A 283 -19.13 -11.67 -5.20
N ASP A 284 -19.44 -11.48 -6.49
CA ASP A 284 -19.03 -10.24 -7.17
C ASP A 284 -19.73 -9.05 -6.54
N ALA A 285 -18.96 -8.00 -6.23
CA ALA A 285 -19.47 -6.86 -5.51
C ALA A 285 -20.59 -6.11 -6.27
N PHE A 286 -20.53 -6.02 -7.60
CA PHE A 286 -21.59 -5.34 -8.36
C PHE A 286 -22.89 -6.15 -8.38
N ASP A 287 -22.77 -7.48 -8.45
CA ASP A 287 -23.92 -8.38 -8.42
C ASP A 287 -24.55 -8.38 -7.02
N VAL A 288 -23.75 -8.48 -5.96
CA VAL A 288 -24.25 -8.43 -4.58
C VAL A 288 -24.88 -7.08 -4.25
N LEU A 289 -24.30 -5.96 -4.69
CA LEU A 289 -24.92 -4.64 -4.51
C LEU A 289 -26.27 -4.53 -5.23
N THR A 290 -26.37 -5.09 -6.43
CA THR A 290 -27.65 -5.15 -7.18
C THR A 290 -28.68 -5.97 -6.40
N GLN A 291 -28.31 -7.18 -5.97
CA GLN A 291 -29.18 -8.08 -5.23
C GLN A 291 -29.66 -7.47 -3.90
N LEU A 292 -28.77 -6.83 -3.13
CA LEU A 292 -29.16 -6.13 -1.91
C LEU A 292 -30.17 -5.01 -2.18
N GLY A 293 -30.06 -4.34 -3.34
CA GLY A 293 -31.04 -3.33 -3.77
C GLY A 293 -32.40 -3.95 -4.10
N GLU A 294 -32.42 -5.11 -4.76
CA GLU A 294 -33.64 -5.87 -5.05
C GLU A 294 -34.30 -6.45 -3.78
N GLU A 295 -33.49 -6.83 -2.80
CA GLU A 295 -33.92 -7.25 -1.45
C GLU A 295 -34.49 -6.08 -0.62
N GLY A 296 -34.32 -4.83 -1.07
CA GLY A 296 -34.71 -3.64 -0.33
C GLY A 296 -33.87 -3.41 0.94
N ALA A 297 -32.66 -3.99 0.99
CA ALA A 297 -31.78 -3.86 2.15
C ALA A 297 -31.31 -2.41 2.33
N GLN A 298 -31.21 -1.98 3.59
CA GLN A 298 -30.69 -0.65 3.94
C GLN A 298 -29.76 -0.71 5.15
N PHE A 299 -28.71 0.10 5.10
CA PHE A 299 -27.63 0.16 6.09
C PHE A 299 -27.40 1.59 6.54
N ASP A 300 -26.97 1.76 7.79
CA ASP A 300 -26.61 3.05 8.37
C ASP A 300 -25.27 3.56 7.81
N VAL A 301 -24.34 2.63 7.53
CA VAL A 301 -23.05 2.93 6.90
C VAL A 301 -22.77 1.89 5.81
N VAL A 302 -22.46 2.36 4.60
CA VAL A 302 -21.99 1.51 3.49
C VAL A 302 -20.58 1.94 3.11
N ILE A 303 -19.66 1.00 3.05
CA ILE A 303 -18.28 1.21 2.58
C ILE A 303 -18.06 0.41 1.30
N CYS A 304 -17.39 1.01 0.32
CA CYS A 304 -16.87 0.30 -0.84
C CYS A 304 -15.39 0.64 -1.05
N ASP A 305 -14.52 -0.35 -0.89
CA ASP A 305 -13.06 -0.22 -1.12
C ASP A 305 -12.56 -1.16 -2.24
N PRO A 306 -12.94 -0.89 -3.50
CA PRO A 306 -12.59 -1.77 -4.60
C PRO A 306 -11.08 -1.80 -4.87
N PRO A 307 -10.60 -2.85 -5.58
CA PRO A 307 -9.25 -2.84 -6.14
C PRO A 307 -9.03 -1.64 -7.09
N ALA A 308 -7.77 -1.41 -7.46
CA ALA A 308 -7.44 -0.32 -8.37
C ALA A 308 -8.04 -0.53 -9.77
N PHE A 309 -9.17 0.14 -10.06
CA PHE A 309 -9.80 0.11 -11.39
C PHE A 309 -9.10 1.00 -12.44
N ALA A 310 -8.29 1.98 -12.02
CA ALA A 310 -7.50 2.83 -12.89
C ALA A 310 -5.99 2.70 -12.56
N PRO A 311 -5.37 1.54 -12.82
CA PRO A 311 -3.96 1.30 -12.51
C PRO A 311 -3.00 2.04 -13.46
N SER A 312 -3.49 2.70 -14.50
CA SER A 312 -2.68 3.44 -15.48
C SER A 312 -3.48 4.60 -16.09
N LYS A 313 -2.78 5.54 -16.73
CA LYS A 313 -3.42 6.66 -17.46
C LYS A 313 -4.34 6.16 -18.58
N GLN A 314 -4.00 5.06 -19.25
CA GLN A 314 -4.84 4.48 -20.30
C GLN A 314 -6.16 3.90 -19.77
N ALA A 315 -6.14 3.35 -18.55
CA ALA A 315 -7.32 2.74 -17.93
C ALA A 315 -8.19 3.75 -17.17
N LEU A 316 -7.81 5.04 -17.13
CA LEU A 316 -8.40 6.02 -16.23
C LEU A 316 -9.91 6.19 -16.43
N ASP A 317 -10.37 6.44 -17.65
CA ASP A 317 -11.78 6.74 -17.92
C ASP A 317 -12.68 5.52 -17.64
N ALA A 318 -12.20 4.32 -17.95
CA ALA A 318 -12.89 3.08 -17.62
C ALA A 318 -12.98 2.90 -16.10
N GLY A 319 -11.89 3.15 -15.38
CA GLY A 319 -11.89 3.08 -13.92
C GLY A 319 -12.81 4.11 -13.26
N LEU A 320 -12.83 5.36 -13.74
CA LEU A 320 -13.75 6.39 -13.24
C LEU A 320 -15.22 6.00 -13.46
N ARG A 321 -15.56 5.38 -14.60
CA ARG A 321 -16.91 4.83 -14.83
C ARG A 321 -17.26 3.70 -13.87
N ALA A 322 -16.29 2.85 -13.51
CA ALA A 322 -16.49 1.79 -12.53
C ALA A 322 -16.74 2.35 -11.12
N TYR A 323 -15.98 3.36 -10.69
CA TYR A 323 -16.23 4.07 -9.43
C TYR A 323 -17.61 4.75 -9.40
N GLU A 324 -17.99 5.41 -10.49
CA GLU A 324 -19.33 6.01 -10.65
C GLU A 324 -20.44 4.95 -10.56
N ARG A 325 -20.23 3.76 -11.14
CA ARG A 325 -21.17 2.64 -11.05
C ARG A 325 -21.30 2.11 -9.62
N ILE A 326 -20.20 1.93 -8.88
CA ILE A 326 -20.24 1.53 -7.47
C ILE A 326 -21.07 2.53 -6.67
N ALA A 327 -20.74 3.82 -6.77
CA ALA A 327 -21.43 4.87 -6.04
C ALA A 327 -22.95 4.88 -6.34
N ARG A 328 -23.34 4.65 -7.60
CA ARG A 328 -24.74 4.55 -8.02
C ARG A 328 -25.48 3.35 -7.41
N LEU A 329 -24.82 2.20 -7.28
CA LEU A 329 -25.42 0.99 -6.71
C LEU A 329 -25.45 1.01 -5.17
N ALA A 330 -24.43 1.60 -4.54
CA ALA A 330 -24.31 1.65 -3.09
C ALA A 330 -25.19 2.73 -2.44
N ALA A 331 -25.37 3.89 -3.09
CA ALA A 331 -26.12 5.01 -2.53
C ALA A 331 -27.59 4.69 -2.14
N PRO A 332 -28.37 3.92 -2.92
CA PRO A 332 -29.71 3.50 -2.51
C PRO A 332 -29.75 2.60 -1.27
N LEU A 333 -28.67 1.87 -0.98
CA LEU A 333 -28.57 0.99 0.19
C LEU A 333 -28.32 1.76 1.49
N VAL A 334 -28.06 3.06 1.42
CA VAL A 334 -27.78 3.90 2.61
C VAL A 334 -29.10 4.46 3.14
N LYS A 335 -29.41 4.23 4.42
CA LYS A 335 -30.58 4.81 5.11
C LYS A 335 -30.56 6.34 5.01
N SER A 336 -31.73 6.97 5.16
CA SER A 336 -31.82 8.43 5.20
C SER A 336 -30.98 8.99 6.35
N GLY A 337 -30.08 9.93 6.07
CA GLY A 337 -29.15 10.48 7.06
C GLY A 337 -27.94 9.60 7.37
N GLY A 338 -27.82 8.41 6.76
CA GLY A 338 -26.69 7.51 6.87
C GLY A 338 -25.48 7.94 6.04
N TYR A 339 -24.48 7.07 5.96
CA TYR A 339 -23.18 7.39 5.39
C TYR A 339 -22.73 6.41 4.29
N LEU A 340 -22.07 6.96 3.27
CA LEU A 340 -21.42 6.21 2.20
C LEU A 340 -19.93 6.57 2.13
N GLY A 341 -19.06 5.58 2.35
CA GLY A 341 -17.62 5.67 2.15
C GLY A 341 -17.19 5.02 0.83
N LEU A 342 -16.42 5.74 0.01
CA LEU A 342 -15.90 5.24 -1.26
C LEU A 342 -14.38 5.42 -1.29
N CYS A 343 -13.65 4.36 -1.61
CA CYS A 343 -12.19 4.37 -1.61
C CYS A 343 -11.60 4.07 -3.00
N SER A 344 -10.36 4.49 -3.22
CA SER A 344 -9.60 4.26 -4.44
C SER A 344 -8.09 4.20 -4.16
N CYS A 345 -7.48 3.07 -4.52
CA CYS A 345 -6.01 2.92 -4.57
C CYS A 345 -5.40 3.23 -5.95
N SER A 346 -6.18 3.78 -6.89
CA SER A 346 -5.75 4.02 -8.26
C SER A 346 -4.93 5.31 -8.39
N HIS A 347 -3.60 5.24 -8.52
CA HIS A 347 -2.74 6.44 -8.61
C HIS A 347 -3.09 7.37 -9.79
N ALA A 348 -3.61 6.84 -10.90
CA ALA A 348 -3.97 7.64 -12.08
C ALA A 348 -5.25 8.46 -11.88
N ALA A 349 -6.09 8.08 -10.92
CA ALA A 349 -7.27 8.82 -10.52
C ALA A 349 -6.91 9.77 -9.37
N ASP A 350 -6.70 11.04 -9.70
CA ASP A 350 -6.54 12.08 -8.69
C ASP A 350 -7.81 12.24 -7.84
N LEU A 351 -7.66 12.92 -6.70
CA LEU A 351 -8.75 13.13 -5.75
C LEU A 351 -9.95 13.85 -6.38
N GLY A 352 -9.72 14.86 -7.21
CA GLY A 352 -10.79 15.65 -7.83
C GLY A 352 -11.65 14.78 -8.74
N ARG A 353 -11.01 14.06 -9.67
CA ARG A 353 -11.68 13.16 -10.62
C ARG A 353 -12.41 12.02 -9.92
N PHE A 354 -11.80 11.43 -8.89
CA PHE A 354 -12.42 10.37 -8.10
C PHE A 354 -13.65 10.87 -7.33
N ARG A 355 -13.55 12.04 -6.68
CA ARG A 355 -14.66 12.68 -5.99
C ARG A 355 -15.79 13.02 -6.97
N ASP A 356 -15.48 13.56 -8.14
CA ASP A 356 -16.50 13.92 -9.14
C ASP A 356 -17.22 12.68 -9.67
N ALA A 357 -16.50 11.58 -9.94
CA ALA A 357 -17.11 10.30 -10.33
C ALA A 357 -18.02 9.74 -9.24
N SER A 358 -17.58 9.80 -7.98
CA SER A 358 -18.37 9.38 -6.82
C SER A 358 -19.65 10.20 -6.68
N SER A 359 -19.55 11.53 -6.69
CA SER A 359 -20.68 12.44 -6.58
C SER A 359 -21.68 12.29 -7.75
N ARG A 360 -21.20 12.08 -8.98
CA ARG A 360 -22.09 11.79 -10.12
C ARG A 360 -22.85 10.48 -9.95
N GLY A 361 -22.19 9.43 -9.45
CA GLY A 361 -22.83 8.15 -9.18
C GLY A 361 -23.94 8.28 -8.15
N ILE A 362 -23.67 8.98 -7.05
CA ILE A 362 -24.66 9.28 -5.99
C ILE A 362 -25.85 10.08 -6.56
N GLY A 363 -25.58 11.14 -7.33
CA GLY A 363 -26.64 11.95 -7.94
C GLY A 363 -27.51 11.16 -8.93
N ARG A 364 -26.91 10.25 -9.71
CA ARG A 364 -27.65 9.34 -10.62
C ARG A 364 -28.52 8.32 -9.89
N ALA A 365 -28.23 8.05 -8.62
CA ALA A 365 -29.09 7.25 -7.75
C ALA A 365 -30.24 8.08 -7.13
N GLY A 366 -30.38 9.37 -7.48
CA GLY A 366 -31.41 10.25 -6.95
C GLY A 366 -31.14 10.74 -5.53
N ARG A 367 -29.89 10.64 -5.05
CA ARG A 367 -29.49 11.04 -3.69
C ARG A 367 -28.71 12.36 -3.71
N GLN A 368 -28.82 13.11 -2.62
CA GLN A 368 -27.99 14.29 -2.36
C GLN A 368 -26.90 13.91 -1.36
N ALA A 369 -25.75 14.58 -1.43
CA ALA A 369 -24.60 14.22 -0.63
C ALA A 369 -23.93 15.44 0.02
N GLN A 370 -23.49 15.28 1.26
CA GLN A 370 -22.57 16.18 1.93
C GLN A 370 -21.24 15.45 2.10
N LEU A 371 -20.15 15.94 1.51
CA LEU A 371 -18.82 15.38 1.75
C LEU A 371 -18.35 15.79 3.14
N ILE A 372 -18.19 14.83 4.05
CA ILE A 372 -17.84 15.08 5.45
C ILE A 372 -16.38 14.76 5.77
N HIS A 373 -15.74 13.92 4.95
CA HIS A 373 -14.33 13.56 5.16
C HIS A 373 -13.65 13.18 3.84
N THR A 374 -12.36 13.52 3.76
CA THR A 374 -11.43 13.01 2.75
C THR A 374 -10.24 12.41 3.48
N GLY A 375 -10.02 11.12 3.27
CA GLY A 375 -8.97 10.34 3.87
C GLY A 375 -7.91 9.92 2.86
N PHE A 376 -6.73 9.57 3.38
CA PHE A 376 -5.56 9.12 2.62
C PHE A 376 -4.93 7.91 3.32
N ALA A 377 -3.80 7.42 2.81
CA ALA A 377 -3.05 6.37 3.49
C ALA A 377 -2.54 6.85 4.86
N GLY A 378 -2.40 5.91 5.81
CA GLY A 378 -1.86 6.19 7.14
C GLY A 378 -0.42 6.73 7.15
N PRO A 379 0.02 7.31 8.27
CA PRO A 379 1.34 7.95 8.36
C PRO A 379 2.51 6.94 8.30
N ASP A 380 2.25 5.64 8.42
CA ASP A 380 3.21 4.58 8.12
C ASP A 380 3.45 4.37 6.61
N HIS A 381 2.65 5.03 5.77
CA HIS A 381 2.78 5.14 4.31
C HIS A 381 3.13 6.59 3.92
N PRO A 382 4.29 7.12 4.34
CA PRO A 382 4.63 8.52 4.12
C PRO A 382 4.69 8.86 2.63
N GLN A 383 4.03 9.95 2.25
CA GLN A 383 4.12 10.49 0.90
C GLN A 383 5.44 11.25 0.75
N LEU A 384 6.22 10.91 -0.27
CA LEU A 384 7.43 11.67 -0.61
C LEU A 384 7.01 12.92 -1.41
N PRO A 385 7.25 14.16 -0.92
CA PRO A 385 6.74 15.37 -1.57
C PRO A 385 7.20 15.55 -3.01
N GLN A 386 8.41 15.06 -3.32
CA GLN A 386 8.99 15.11 -4.66
C GLN A 386 8.38 14.09 -5.61
N LEU A 387 7.68 13.07 -5.09
CA LEU A 387 7.08 11.98 -5.86
C LEU A 387 5.57 11.93 -5.57
N ALA A 388 4.82 12.79 -6.25
CA ALA A 388 3.38 12.92 -6.06
C ALA A 388 2.64 11.58 -6.24
N GLU A 389 3.15 10.71 -7.11
CA GLU A 389 2.63 9.36 -7.38
C GLU A 389 2.59 8.44 -6.15
N SER A 390 3.32 8.75 -5.08
CA SER A 390 3.25 8.03 -3.80
C SER A 390 1.92 8.25 -3.05
N GLY A 391 1.15 9.30 -3.39
CA GLY A 391 -0.18 9.56 -2.85
C GLY A 391 -1.29 8.77 -3.56
N TYR A 392 -1.26 7.44 -3.46
CA TYR A 392 -2.14 6.57 -4.27
C TYR A 392 -3.55 6.39 -3.70
N LEU A 393 -3.70 6.38 -2.38
CA LEU A 393 -4.95 6.08 -1.68
C LEU A 393 -5.78 7.33 -1.47
N LYS A 394 -7.06 7.29 -1.83
CA LYS A 394 -8.06 8.31 -1.47
C LYS A 394 -9.31 7.62 -0.93
N ALA A 395 -9.87 8.18 0.13
CA ALA A 395 -11.19 7.80 0.65
C ALA A 395 -12.06 9.06 0.74
N VAL A 396 -13.32 8.98 0.33
CA VAL A 396 -14.29 10.06 0.46
C VAL A 396 -15.54 9.53 1.18
N PHE A 397 -15.98 10.25 2.20
CA PHE A 397 -17.16 9.87 2.99
C PHE A 397 -18.23 10.93 2.85
N TYR A 398 -19.43 10.46 2.54
CA TYR A 398 -20.61 11.29 2.31
C TYR A 398 -21.70 10.96 3.33
N ARG A 399 -22.44 11.98 3.75
CA ARG A 399 -23.76 11.83 4.38
C ARG A 399 -24.84 11.94 3.31
N LEU A 400 -25.82 11.04 3.29
CA LEU A 400 -26.85 10.90 2.24
C LEU A 400 -28.29 11.07 2.71
#